data_AF-A0A959JJW0-F1
#
_entry.id   AF-A0A959JJW0-F1
#
_cell.length_a   1.000
_cell.length_b   1.000
_cell.length_c   1.000
_cell.angle_alpha   90.00
_cell.angle_beta   90.00
_cell.angle_gamma   90.00
#
_symmetry.space_group_name_H-M   'P 1'
#
loop_
_entity.id
_entity.type
_entity.pdbx_description
1 polymer ?
#
loop_
_entity_poly.entity_id
_entity_poly.type
_entity_poly.pdbx_seq_one_letter_code
_entity_poly.pdbx_strand_id
1 'polypeptide(L)'
;MKISAIPTGKFKLDGGAMFGVVPKRMWNKWHPADADNMCTWQMRCLLIEDGEKKILIDTGIGSKQDEKFRSHFLPHDEISFETSLSTLGLRLEDITDVIITHFHF
;
A
#
# COMPACT_ATOMS: atom_id res chain seq x y z
N MET A 1 -1.22 14.70 -18.40
CA MET A 1 -0.81 13.83 -17.29
C MET A 1 -1.18 14.39 -15.92
N LYS A 2 -2.02 13.66 -15.18
CA LYS A 2 -2.36 13.88 -13.76
C LYS A 2 -2.00 12.61 -12.98
N ILE A 3 -1.47 12.75 -11.77
CA ILE A 3 -1.10 11.63 -10.90
C ILE A 3 -1.87 11.75 -9.59
N SER A 4 -2.57 10.70 -9.19
CA SER A 4 -3.34 10.63 -7.95
C SER A 4 -2.86 9.46 -7.10
N ALA A 5 -2.81 9.64 -5.79
CA ALA A 5 -2.55 8.55 -4.86
C ALA A 5 -3.83 7.74 -4.60
N ILE A 6 -3.72 6.42 -4.61
CA ILE A 6 -4.80 5.49 -4.29
C ILE A 6 -4.41 4.73 -3.02
N PRO A 7 -4.81 5.20 -1.82
CA PRO A 7 -4.55 4.47 -0.59
C PRO A 7 -5.43 3.22 -0.55
N THR A 8 -4.85 2.08 -0.15
CA THR A 8 -5.57 0.80 -0.03
C THR A 8 -5.46 0.22 1.38
N GLY A 9 -5.20 1.10 2.35
CA GLY A 9 -5.02 0.77 3.76
C GLY A 9 -3.58 0.67 4.21
N LYS A 10 -3.39 0.14 5.42
CA LYS A 10 -2.10 0.08 6.11
C LYS A 10 -1.82 -1.34 6.59
N PHE A 11 -0.55 -1.58 6.87
CA PHE A 11 -0.08 -2.82 7.46
C PHE A 11 1.15 -2.52 8.32
N LYS A 12 1.65 -3.53 9.01
CA LYS A 12 2.85 -3.43 9.83
C LYS A 12 3.94 -4.40 9.38
N LEU A 13 5.18 -3.96 9.53
CA LEU A 13 6.38 -4.79 9.36
C LEU A 13 7.39 -4.47 10.46
N ASP A 14 8.23 -5.44 10.78
CA ASP A 14 9.37 -5.24 11.66
C ASP A 14 10.27 -4.13 11.13
N GLY A 15 10.52 -3.11 11.95
CA GLY A 15 11.36 -1.98 11.57
C GLY A 15 12.81 -2.38 11.27
N GLY A 16 13.35 -3.38 11.97
CA GLY A 16 14.69 -3.90 11.71
C GLY A 16 14.80 -4.52 10.31
N ALA A 17 13.81 -5.29 9.89
CA ALA A 17 13.74 -5.86 8.54
C ALA A 17 13.66 -4.76 7.46
N MET A 18 12.92 -3.68 7.71
CA MET A 18 12.75 -2.58 6.76
C MET A 18 13.98 -1.67 6.63
N PHE A 19 14.74 -1.50 7.71
CA PHE A 19 15.89 -0.59 7.75
C PHE A 19 17.25 -1.32 7.73
N GLY A 20 17.25 -2.66 7.75
CA GLY A 20 18.45 -3.49 7.64
C GLY A 20 19.51 -3.14 8.68
N VAL A 21 20.69 -2.73 8.21
CA VAL A 21 21.84 -2.41 9.07
C VAL A 21 21.72 -1.06 9.79
N VAL A 22 20.72 -0.24 9.47
CA VAL A 22 20.57 1.08 10.07
C VAL A 22 20.12 0.95 11.53
N PRO A 23 20.83 1.55 12.51
CA PRO A 23 20.49 1.41 13.92
C PRO A 23 19.09 1.94 14.27
N LYS A 24 18.35 1.20 15.11
CA LYS A 24 17.00 1.58 15.57
C LYS A 24 16.89 3.01 16.11
N ARG A 25 17.89 3.46 16.87
CA ARG A 25 17.94 4.84 17.39
C ARG A 25 17.87 5.94 16.32
N MET A 26 18.21 5.62 15.07
CA MET A 26 18.17 6.56 13.94
C MET A 26 16.82 6.53 13.24
N TRP A 27 16.36 5.36 12.78
CA TRP A 27 15.13 5.25 12.00
C TRP A 27 13.86 5.41 12.85
N ASN A 28 13.88 5.01 14.13
CA ASN A 28 12.70 5.07 15.01
C ASN A 28 12.23 6.50 15.31
N LYS A 29 13.06 7.51 15.02
CA LYS A 29 12.68 8.93 15.11
C LYS A 29 11.66 9.32 14.05
N TRP A 30 11.73 8.69 12.88
CA TRP A 30 10.92 8.99 11.70
C TRP A 30 9.81 7.96 11.51
N HIS A 31 10.10 6.71 11.85
CA HIS A 31 9.17 5.58 11.78
C HIS A 31 9.10 4.91 13.16
N PRO A 32 8.32 5.47 14.11
CA PRO A 32 8.20 4.88 15.44
C PRO A 32 7.66 3.46 15.36
N ALA A 33 8.39 2.52 15.96
CA ALA A 33 7.93 1.15 16.16
C ALA A 33 7.14 1.02 17.47
N ASP A 34 6.25 0.04 17.53
CA ASP A 34 5.58 -0.36 18.77
C ASP A 34 6.45 -1.30 19.63
N ALA A 35 5.84 -1.89 20.67
CA ALA A 35 6.50 -2.78 21.62
C ALA A 35 7.09 -4.03 20.95
N ASP A 36 6.50 -4.49 19.85
CA ASP A 36 6.92 -5.67 19.09
C ASP A 36 7.88 -5.32 17.95
N ASN A 37 8.43 -4.09 17.97
CA ASN A 37 9.30 -3.55 16.92
C ASN A 37 8.61 -3.36 15.56
N MET A 38 7.28 -3.31 15.53
CA MET A 38 6.51 -3.18 14.30
C MET A 38 6.25 -1.71 13.95
N CYS A 39 6.56 -1.32 12.72
CA CYS A 39 6.26 0.00 12.16
C CYS A 39 5.01 -0.07 11.27
N THR A 40 4.24 1.02 11.20
CA THR A 40 3.07 1.11 10.30
C THR A 40 3.46 1.67 8.93
N TRP A 41 2.97 1.03 7.87
CA TRP A 41 3.22 1.37 6.47
C TRP A 41 1.90 1.58 5.73
N GLN A 42 1.87 2.59 4.86
CA GLN A 42 0.74 2.84 3.97
C GLN A 42 0.92 2.06 2.68
N MET A 43 -0.06 1.23 2.32
CA MET A 43 -0.19 0.71 0.96
C MET A 43 -0.77 1.83 0.10
N ARG A 44 0.06 2.37 -0.80
CA ARG A 44 -0.29 3.47 -1.68
C ARG A 44 0.02 3.04 -3.11
N CYS A 45 -1.04 2.79 -3.87
CA CYS A 45 -0.97 2.63 -5.31
C CYS A 45 -1.00 4.03 -5.96
N LEU A 46 -0.65 4.12 -7.24
CA LEU A 46 -0.74 5.37 -8.00
C LEU A 46 -1.64 5.20 -9.22
N LEU A 47 -2.43 6.22 -9.52
CA LEU A 47 -3.19 6.32 -10.75
C LEU A 47 -2.62 7.43 -11.61
N ILE A 48 -2.24 7.10 -12.84
CA ILE A 48 -1.81 8.05 -13.85
C ILE A 48 -2.93 8.21 -14.88
N GLU A 49 -3.42 9.43 -15.05
CA GLU A 49 -4.39 9.82 -16.07
C GLU A 49 -3.67 10.61 -17.16
N ASP A 50 -3.62 10.07 -18.38
CA ASP A 50 -3.00 10.72 -19.54
C ASP A 50 -3.81 10.49 -20.83
N GLY A 51 -4.64 11.48 -21.19
CA GLY A 51 -5.60 11.35 -22.29
C GLY A 51 -6.63 10.26 -21.98
N GLU A 52 -6.76 9.28 -22.87
CA GLU A 52 -7.65 8.12 -22.70
C GLU A 52 -7.06 7.05 -21.77
N LYS A 53 -5.77 7.13 -21.44
CA LYS A 53 -5.08 6.15 -20.59
C LYS A 53 -5.32 6.43 -19.11
N LYS A 54 -5.74 5.39 -18.40
CA LYS A 54 -5.82 5.37 -16.93
C LYS A 54 -4.97 4.21 -16.44
N ILE A 55 -3.71 4.51 -16.16
CA ILE A 55 -2.69 3.52 -15.83
C ILE A 55 -2.59 3.40 -14.32
N LEU A 56 -2.79 2.19 -13.82
CA LEU A 56 -2.65 1.91 -12.41
C LEU A 56 -1.27 1.33 -12.09
N ILE A 57 -0.61 1.84 -11.05
CA ILE A 57 0.64 1.30 -10.51
C ILE A 57 0.33 0.61 -9.19
N ASP A 58 0.56 -0.71 -9.17
CA ASP A 58 0.25 -1.65 -8.08
C ASP A 58 -1.25 -1.74 -7.71
N THR A 59 -1.63 -2.80 -6.99
CA THR A 59 -3.04 -3.11 -6.65
C THR A 59 -3.29 -3.29 -5.15
N GLY A 60 -2.27 -3.10 -4.32
CA GLY A 60 -2.32 -3.42 -2.88
C GLY A 60 -2.54 -4.91 -2.61
N ILE A 61 -2.82 -5.24 -1.34
CA ILE A 61 -2.86 -6.63 -0.84
C ILE A 61 -4.17 -7.38 -1.12
N GLY A 62 -5.21 -6.65 -1.54
CA GLY A 62 -6.56 -7.20 -1.74
C GLY A 62 -7.18 -7.85 -0.50
N SER A 63 -8.10 -8.78 -0.70
CA SER A 63 -8.88 -9.45 0.36
C SER A 63 -8.63 -10.96 0.49
N LYS A 64 -7.61 -11.49 -0.19
CA LYS A 64 -7.38 -12.95 -0.32
C LYS A 64 -6.55 -13.55 0.81
N GLN A 65 -6.14 -12.75 1.78
CA GLN A 65 -5.16 -13.16 2.79
C GLN A 65 -5.81 -13.87 3.98
N ASP A 66 -5.19 -14.96 4.42
CA ASP A 66 -5.70 -15.79 5.53
C ASP A 66 -5.39 -15.18 6.92
N GLU A 67 -5.95 -15.78 7.97
CA GLU A 67 -5.76 -15.31 9.34
C GLU A 67 -4.28 -15.33 9.75
N LYS A 68 -3.52 -16.32 9.26
CA LYS A 68 -2.08 -16.41 9.52
C LYS A 68 -1.33 -15.24 8.91
N PHE A 69 -1.59 -14.87 7.66
CA PHE A 69 -0.99 -13.69 7.05
C PHE A 69 -1.34 -12.44 7.86
N ARG A 70 -2.63 -12.28 8.20
CA ARG A 70 -3.13 -11.10 8.90
C ARG A 70 -2.51 -10.96 10.30
N SER A 71 -2.17 -12.07 10.97
CA SER A 71 -1.50 -12.01 12.27
C SER A 71 -0.04 -11.56 12.20
N HIS A 72 0.66 -11.78 11.07
CA HIS A 72 2.05 -11.32 10.89
C HIS A 72 2.11 -9.85 10.44
N PHE A 73 1.26 -9.47 9.49
CA PHE A 73 1.33 -8.16 8.83
C PHE A 73 0.33 -7.14 9.35
N LEU A 74 -0.60 -7.56 10.21
CA LEU A 74 -1.54 -6.69 10.91
C LEU A 74 -2.19 -5.64 9.99
N PRO A 75 -2.81 -6.03 8.86
CA PRO A 75 -3.49 -5.08 7.99
C PRO A 75 -4.62 -4.39 8.74
N HIS A 76 -4.73 -3.07 8.55
CA HIS A 76 -5.68 -2.20 9.23
C HIS A 76 -5.98 -0.98 8.35
N ASP A 77 -7.05 -0.25 8.69
CA ASP A 77 -7.55 0.87 7.88
C ASP A 77 -7.76 0.47 6.40
N GLU A 78 -8.16 -0.79 6.15
CA GLU A 78 -8.30 -1.34 4.79
C GLU A 78 -9.34 -0.54 3.98
N ILE A 79 -8.94 -0.10 2.80
CA ILE A 79 -9.81 0.62 1.84
C ILE A 79 -9.80 -0.19 0.56
N SER A 80 -10.99 -0.59 0.09
CA SER A 80 -11.09 -1.30 -1.17
C SER A 80 -10.68 -0.41 -2.34
N PHE A 81 -10.21 -1.04 -3.40
CA PHE A 81 -9.77 -0.33 -4.59
C PHE A 81 -10.91 0.45 -5.25
N GLU A 82 -12.09 -0.18 -5.27
CA GLU A 82 -13.35 0.39 -5.73
C GLU A 82 -13.71 1.65 -4.95
N THR A 83 -13.59 1.62 -3.62
CA THR A 83 -13.87 2.79 -2.78
C THR A 83 -12.90 3.92 -3.12
N SER A 84 -11.59 3.64 -3.20
CA SER A 84 -10.61 4.68 -3.49
C SER A 84 -10.76 5.27 -4.89
N LEU A 85 -11.03 4.46 -5.92
CA LEU A 85 -11.33 4.96 -7.27
C LEU A 85 -12.62 5.78 -7.33
N SER A 86 -13.64 5.39 -6.57
CA SER A 86 -14.92 6.12 -6.55
C SER A 86 -14.76 7.56 -6.06
N THR A 87 -13.79 7.83 -5.16
CA THR A 87 -13.48 9.20 -4.71
C THR A 87 -12.92 10.10 -5.83
N LEU A 88 -12.43 9.49 -6.91
CA LEU A 88 -11.95 10.17 -8.12
C LEU A 88 -12.99 10.13 -9.25
N GLY A 89 -14.20 9.60 -9.00
CA GLY A 89 -15.25 9.45 -10.00
C GLY A 89 -14.96 8.34 -11.03
N LEU A 90 -14.14 7.36 -10.66
CA LEU A 90 -13.72 6.26 -11.54
C LEU A 90 -14.23 4.91 -11.03
N ARG A 91 -14.40 3.97 -11.96
CA ARG A 91 -14.68 2.56 -11.70
C ARG A 91 -13.49 1.70 -12.11
N LEU A 92 -13.49 0.44 -11.69
CA LEU A 92 -12.44 -0.51 -12.06
C LEU A 92 -12.37 -0.71 -13.58
N GLU A 93 -13.51 -0.74 -14.27
CA GLU A 93 -13.57 -0.95 -15.72
C GLU A 93 -12.99 0.23 -16.51
N ASP A 94 -12.75 1.37 -15.87
CA ASP A 94 -12.18 2.55 -16.50
C ASP A 94 -10.64 2.48 -16.55
N ILE A 95 -10.02 1.55 -15.82
CA ILE A 95 -8.57 1.31 -15.79
C ILE A 95 -8.15 0.59 -17.08
N THR A 96 -7.21 1.19 -17.81
CA THR A 96 -6.80 0.69 -19.13
C THR A 96 -5.58 -0.21 -19.07
N ASP A 97 -4.69 0.05 -18.11
CA ASP A 97 -3.40 -0.63 -18.00
C ASP A 97 -3.04 -0.78 -16.51
N VAL A 98 -2.38 -1.89 -16.16
CA VAL A 98 -1.86 -2.12 -14.80
C VAL A 98 -0.37 -2.42 -14.90
N ILE A 99 0.43 -1.63 -14.19
CA ILE A 99 1.87 -1.81 -14.03
C ILE A 99 2.10 -2.30 -12.61
N ILE A 100 2.62 -3.52 -12.48
CA ILE A 100 3.02 -4.09 -11.19
C ILE A 100 4.52 -3.86 -11.04
N THR A 101 4.91 -3.11 -10.00
CA THR A 101 6.33 -2.81 -9.73
C THR A 101 7.11 -4.10 -9.46
N HIS A 102 6.50 -5.03 -8.72
CA HIS A 102 6.99 -6.36 -8.40
C HIS A 102 5.86 -7.19 -7.77
N PHE A 103 6.04 -8.52 -7.68
CA PHE A 103 5.01 -9.45 -7.18
C PHE A 103 5.20 -9.84 -5.70
N HIS A 104 5.55 -8.87 -4.85
CA HIS A 104 5.25 -9.06 -3.43
C HIS A 104 3.75 -8.94 -3.21
N PHE A 105 3.29 -9.46 -2.07
CA PHE A 105 1.88 -9.45 -1.72
C PHE A 105 1.37 -8.04 -1.44
#